data_AF-A0A9X6ST11-F1
#
_entry.id   AF-A0A9X6ST11-F1
#
_cell.length_a   1.000
_cell.length_b   1.000
_cell.length_c   1.000
_cell.angle_alpha   90.00
_cell.angle_beta   90.00
_cell.angle_gamma   90.00
#
_symmetry.space_group_name_H-M   'P 1'
#
loop_
_entity.id
_entity.type
_entity.pdbx_description
1 polymer ?
#
loop_
_entity_poly.entity_id
_entity_poly.type
_entity_poly.pdbx_seq_one_letter_code
_entity_poly.pdbx_strand_id
1 'polypeptide(L)'
;MKLLKSKKSKEIMDDWFESSNFIQPYWYDILDDQNNKVGIITGYSLNIPFIMNDFTINNGSDSFFEFDGISQLCHYLWSFLSHNKSSFAGKNGNLYFLNNINLFDEKANISKEKEILDILLSKYDLIVYTNGSTEVFDDYFNKRNEGYWDEHEQMLLVSGWECDEGYNFFIKENTGKSKRKSTISPTPDDSAENTPLEFWVKSKGLDWLNTLWDNTIKHSRFDKDWKKLKDFESPNYDFGVGSPGNKVRPINFIKKVEFVEFLQYDSESGYVCEAPPHAKGLRSEGIVAQYEGELYVIHFWQDYMDEEISEFVSFGHYNLEKNTFIFDGDTEPFNFTTASWVAEFFIHLFNRIYNEYKNQPKIKDNVISLYR
;
A
#
# COMPACT_ATOMS: atom_id res chain seq x y z
N MET A 1 -22.58 -3.39 -21.56
CA MET A 1 -21.14 -3.22 -21.91
C MET A 1 -20.19 -3.90 -20.92
N LYS A 2 -18.92 -4.14 -21.30
CA LYS A 2 -17.87 -4.70 -20.43
C LYS A 2 -16.53 -3.99 -20.62
N LEU A 3 -15.71 -3.96 -19.56
CA LEU A 3 -14.35 -3.40 -19.59
C LEU A 3 -13.33 -4.51 -19.37
N LEU A 4 -12.40 -4.69 -20.31
CA LEU A 4 -11.31 -5.68 -20.28
C LEU A 4 -9.95 -5.00 -20.31
N LYS A 5 -9.01 -5.38 -19.43
CA LYS A 5 -7.67 -4.76 -19.39
C LYS A 5 -7.00 -4.98 -20.75
N SER A 6 -6.61 -3.89 -21.42
CA SER A 6 -6.07 -3.93 -22.79
C SER A 6 -4.67 -4.53 -22.81
N LYS A 7 -4.37 -5.36 -23.80
CA LYS A 7 -3.00 -5.90 -23.99
C LYS A 7 -1.99 -4.81 -24.34
N LYS A 8 -2.45 -3.72 -24.98
CA LYS A 8 -1.62 -2.54 -25.30
C LYS A 8 -1.07 -1.83 -24.06
N SER A 9 -1.71 -2.00 -22.88
CA SER A 9 -1.16 -1.46 -21.63
C SER A 9 0.23 -1.98 -21.30
N LYS A 10 0.58 -3.21 -21.74
CA LYS A 10 1.92 -3.78 -21.56
C LYS A 10 2.92 -3.39 -22.65
N GLU A 11 2.42 -2.99 -23.82
CA GLU A 11 3.26 -2.67 -24.99
C GLU A 11 3.69 -1.19 -25.00
N ILE A 12 2.93 -0.32 -24.33
CA ILE A 12 3.19 1.13 -24.18
C ILE A 12 3.85 1.45 -22.83
N MET A 13 4.05 0.44 -21.98
CA MET A 13 5.03 0.52 -20.89
C MET A 13 6.42 0.55 -21.52
N ASP A 14 6.81 1.70 -22.09
CA ASP A 14 8.21 2.01 -22.36
C ASP A 14 9.00 1.86 -21.05
N ASP A 15 10.32 1.64 -21.16
CA ASP A 15 11.27 1.50 -20.04
C ASP A 15 11.09 2.57 -18.93
N TRP A 16 10.53 3.75 -19.27
CA TRP A 16 10.20 4.84 -18.33
C TRP A 16 9.16 4.45 -17.27
N PHE A 17 8.13 3.67 -17.60
CA PHE A 17 7.05 3.32 -16.66
C PHE A 17 7.36 2.08 -15.81
N GLU A 18 8.25 1.19 -16.28
CA GLU A 18 8.72 0.07 -15.45
C GLU A 18 9.47 0.55 -14.20
N SER A 19 10.03 1.77 -14.24
CA SER A 19 10.71 2.41 -13.11
C SER A 19 9.88 3.41 -12.28
N SER A 20 8.63 3.72 -12.66
CA SER A 20 7.83 4.72 -11.93
C SER A 20 7.28 4.15 -10.63
N ASN A 21 7.54 4.85 -9.53
CA ASN A 21 7.12 4.43 -8.20
C ASN A 21 5.73 4.94 -7.82
N PHE A 22 5.28 6.06 -8.41
CA PHE A 22 4.08 6.76 -7.95
C PHE A 22 2.87 6.65 -8.88
N ILE A 23 3.09 6.44 -10.18
CA ILE A 23 2.05 6.56 -11.19
C ILE A 23 2.21 5.51 -12.29
N GLN A 24 1.17 4.71 -12.51
CA GLN A 24 1.23 3.56 -13.41
C GLN A 24 0.10 3.63 -14.44
N PRO A 25 0.38 3.54 -15.76
CA PRO A 25 -0.66 3.62 -16.78
C PRO A 25 -1.56 2.39 -16.75
N TYR A 26 -2.86 2.57 -16.99
CA TYR A 26 -3.80 1.47 -17.20
C TYR A 26 -4.75 1.77 -18.35
N TRP A 27 -5.01 0.74 -19.16
CA TRP A 27 -5.85 0.86 -20.35
C TRP A 27 -6.92 -0.22 -20.33
N TYR A 28 -8.17 0.13 -20.64
CA TYR A 28 -9.26 -0.82 -20.83
C TYR A 28 -9.81 -0.77 -22.25
N ASP A 29 -9.98 -1.94 -22.86
CA ASP A 29 -10.82 -2.08 -24.05
C ASP A 29 -12.29 -2.08 -23.60
N ILE A 30 -13.10 -1.24 -24.25
CA ILE A 30 -14.56 -1.19 -24.04
C ILE A 30 -15.18 -2.16 -25.04
N LEU A 31 -15.90 -3.16 -24.52
CA LEU A 31 -16.57 -4.18 -25.31
C LEU A 31 -18.09 -4.00 -25.24
N ASP A 32 -18.75 -4.12 -26.39
CA ASP A 32 -20.20 -4.21 -26.45
C ASP A 32 -20.70 -5.60 -25.99
N ASP A 33 -22.02 -5.80 -25.99
CA ASP A 33 -22.62 -7.06 -25.54
C ASP A 33 -22.33 -8.25 -26.48
N GLN A 34 -21.83 -7.97 -27.69
CA GLN A 34 -21.38 -8.95 -28.67
C GLN A 34 -19.86 -9.22 -28.57
N ASN A 35 -19.18 -8.63 -27.57
CA ASN A 35 -17.73 -8.64 -27.38
C ASN A 35 -16.92 -7.95 -28.49
N ASN A 36 -17.53 -7.07 -29.29
CA ASN A 36 -16.79 -6.23 -30.22
C ASN A 36 -16.16 -5.06 -29.47
N LYS A 37 -14.92 -4.69 -29.82
CA LYS A 37 -14.27 -3.49 -29.28
C LYS A 37 -14.94 -2.25 -29.86
N VAL A 38 -15.54 -1.44 -28.99
CA VAL A 38 -16.26 -0.21 -29.35
C VAL A 38 -15.59 1.06 -28.82
N GLY A 39 -14.51 0.90 -28.05
CA GLY A 39 -13.75 2.03 -27.55
C GLY A 39 -12.58 1.62 -26.67
N ILE A 40 -11.97 2.62 -26.06
CA ILE A 40 -10.85 2.47 -25.14
C ILE A 40 -10.95 3.48 -24.02
N ILE A 41 -10.45 3.09 -22.85
CA ILE A 41 -10.24 3.94 -21.70
C ILE A 41 -8.74 3.98 -21.45
N THR A 42 -8.22 5.17 -21.26
CA THR A 42 -6.83 5.40 -20.84
C THR A 42 -6.83 6.09 -19.49
N GLY A 43 -5.73 6.00 -18.75
CA GLY A 43 -5.62 6.62 -17.44
C GLY A 43 -4.41 6.11 -16.67
N TYR A 44 -4.33 6.52 -15.40
CA TYR A 44 -3.25 6.17 -14.50
C TYR A 44 -3.77 5.75 -13.13
N SER A 45 -3.15 4.72 -12.56
CA SER A 45 -3.38 4.30 -11.19
C SER A 45 -2.24 4.82 -10.32
N LEU A 46 -2.63 5.40 -9.19
CA LEU A 46 -1.74 6.07 -8.28
C LEU A 46 -1.90 5.46 -6.89
N ASN A 47 -0.79 5.05 -6.29
CA ASN A 47 -0.83 4.54 -4.92
C ASN A 47 -0.90 5.74 -3.96
N ILE A 48 -2.08 5.99 -3.38
CA ILE A 48 -2.32 7.15 -2.50
C ILE A 48 -1.32 7.16 -1.34
N PRO A 49 -1.09 6.04 -0.62
CA PRO A 49 -0.04 5.98 0.39
C PRO A 49 1.35 6.44 -0.06
N PHE A 50 1.81 6.03 -1.24
CA PHE A 50 3.16 6.37 -1.69
C PHE A 50 3.29 7.87 -1.98
N ILE A 51 2.27 8.46 -2.59
CA ILE A 51 2.24 9.89 -2.90
C ILE A 51 2.13 10.73 -1.63
N MET A 52 1.25 10.32 -0.69
CA MET A 52 1.14 11.00 0.60
C MET A 52 2.46 10.92 1.38
N ASN A 53 3.14 9.77 1.32
CA ASN A 53 4.44 9.60 1.93
C ASN A 53 5.50 10.54 1.32
N ASP A 54 5.54 10.66 0.00
CA ASP A 54 6.46 11.59 -0.67
C ASP A 54 6.16 13.06 -0.32
N PHE A 55 4.88 13.44 -0.23
CA PHE A 55 4.47 14.75 0.27
C PHE A 55 4.95 15.04 1.70
N THR A 56 5.05 14.02 2.54
CA THR A 56 5.51 14.17 3.92
C THR A 56 7.04 14.15 4.03
N ILE A 57 7.72 13.23 3.35
CA ILE A 57 9.16 12.99 3.52
C ILE A 57 10.00 13.93 2.65
N ASN A 58 9.63 14.09 1.38
CA ASN A 58 10.41 14.85 0.40
C ASN A 58 9.68 16.13 -0.05
N ASN A 59 8.65 16.56 0.68
CA ASN A 59 7.77 17.66 0.29
C ASN A 59 7.16 17.48 -1.13
N GLY A 60 6.99 16.24 -1.56
CA GLY A 60 6.44 15.88 -2.87
C GLY A 60 7.44 15.91 -4.03
N SER A 61 8.73 16.06 -3.75
CA SER A 61 9.74 16.26 -4.80
C SER A 61 9.88 15.08 -5.75
N ASP A 62 9.86 13.83 -5.25
CA ASP A 62 10.13 12.67 -6.11
C ASP A 62 8.93 12.38 -7.01
N SER A 63 7.71 12.46 -6.45
CA SER A 63 6.47 12.36 -7.22
C SER A 63 6.30 13.55 -8.18
N PHE A 64 6.77 14.75 -7.83
CA PHE A 64 6.74 15.90 -8.74
C PHE A 64 7.51 15.61 -10.02
N PHE A 65 8.76 15.14 -9.91
CA PHE A 65 9.59 14.86 -11.08
C PHE A 65 9.01 13.74 -11.95
N GLU A 66 8.45 12.70 -11.35
CA GLU A 66 7.80 11.63 -12.11
C GLU A 66 6.57 12.15 -12.88
N PHE A 67 5.69 12.92 -12.24
CA PHE A 67 4.46 13.39 -12.89
C PHE A 67 4.73 14.46 -13.94
N ASP A 68 5.63 15.41 -13.64
CA ASP A 68 6.06 16.46 -14.55
C ASP A 68 6.76 15.87 -15.79
N GLY A 69 7.55 14.80 -15.58
CA GLY A 69 8.22 14.07 -16.64
C GLY A 69 7.28 13.30 -17.58
N ILE A 70 6.08 12.92 -17.11
CA ILE A 70 5.08 12.22 -17.94
C ILE A 70 4.32 13.20 -18.82
N SER A 71 3.68 14.20 -18.21
CA SER A 71 2.88 15.16 -18.97
C SER A 71 2.44 16.37 -18.14
N GLN A 72 2.03 17.42 -18.84
CA GLN A 72 1.39 18.59 -18.20
C GLN A 72 0.08 18.21 -17.48
N LEU A 73 -0.66 17.22 -17.97
CA LEU A 73 -1.87 16.75 -17.32
C LEU A 73 -1.55 16.05 -15.99
N CYS A 74 -0.50 15.23 -15.97
CA CYS A 74 0.02 14.61 -14.76
C CYS A 74 0.59 15.67 -13.81
N HIS A 75 1.30 16.69 -14.29
CA HIS A 75 1.72 17.83 -13.46
C HIS A 75 0.54 18.50 -12.74
N TYR A 76 -0.58 18.70 -13.44
CA TYR A 76 -1.80 19.24 -12.82
C TYR A 76 -2.44 18.28 -11.83
N LEU A 77 -2.43 16.97 -12.12
CA LEU A 77 -2.83 15.96 -11.14
C LEU A 77 -1.98 16.02 -9.87
N TRP A 78 -0.66 16.12 -9.99
CA TRP A 78 0.24 16.26 -8.84
C TRP A 78 -0.10 17.52 -8.03
N SER A 79 -0.28 18.64 -8.72
CA SER A 79 -0.63 19.92 -8.09
C SER A 79 -1.95 19.82 -7.34
N PHE A 80 -2.97 19.22 -7.95
CA PHE A 80 -4.26 18.95 -7.30
C PHE A 80 -4.10 18.11 -6.03
N LEU A 81 -3.35 17.01 -6.09
CA LEU A 81 -3.11 16.14 -4.94
C LEU A 81 -2.34 16.86 -3.82
N SER A 82 -1.38 17.71 -4.18
CA SER A 82 -0.57 18.49 -3.23
C SER A 82 -1.37 19.57 -2.51
N HIS A 83 -2.33 20.22 -3.19
CA HIS A 83 -3.21 21.21 -2.56
C HIS A 83 -4.32 20.57 -1.73
N ASN A 84 -4.70 19.33 -2.05
CA ASN A 84 -5.80 18.62 -1.41
C ASN A 84 -5.34 17.46 -0.50
N LYS A 85 -4.11 17.50 0.04
CA LYS A 85 -3.52 16.44 0.88
C LYS A 85 -4.46 15.92 1.97
N SER A 86 -5.18 16.83 2.65
CA SER A 86 -6.12 16.47 3.72
C SER A 86 -7.26 15.57 3.25
N SER A 87 -7.72 15.73 2.00
CA SER A 87 -8.79 14.93 1.40
C SER A 87 -8.35 13.50 1.07
N PHE A 88 -7.04 13.23 1.09
CA PHE A 88 -6.44 11.92 0.83
C PHE A 88 -5.73 11.32 2.05
N ALA A 89 -5.57 12.07 3.13
CA ALA A 89 -4.96 11.61 4.37
C ALA A 89 -5.73 10.40 4.94
N GLY A 90 -5.02 9.33 5.29
CA GLY A 90 -5.60 8.11 5.84
C GLY A 90 -6.35 7.20 4.84
N LYS A 91 -6.42 7.57 3.55
CA LYS A 91 -6.97 6.70 2.50
C LYS A 91 -5.94 5.64 2.09
N ASN A 92 -6.30 4.37 2.31
CA ASN A 92 -5.51 3.22 1.88
C ASN A 92 -6.04 2.65 0.57
N GLY A 93 -5.28 2.77 -0.51
CA GLY A 93 -5.64 2.21 -1.81
C GLY A 93 -5.08 2.99 -2.99
N ASN A 94 -5.62 2.70 -4.17
CA ASN A 94 -5.26 3.38 -5.40
C ASN A 94 -6.29 4.45 -5.76
N LEU A 95 -5.80 5.62 -6.16
CA LEU A 95 -6.57 6.60 -6.90
C LEU A 95 -6.48 6.26 -8.38
N TYR A 96 -7.62 6.22 -9.06
CA TYR A 96 -7.67 5.99 -10.50
C TYR A 96 -7.94 7.31 -11.19
N PHE A 97 -6.88 7.86 -11.78
CA PHE A 97 -6.99 9.01 -12.65
C PHE A 97 -7.41 8.55 -14.04
N LEU A 98 -8.50 9.09 -14.53
CA LEU A 98 -9.09 8.77 -15.82
C LEU A 98 -8.91 10.00 -16.70
N ASN A 99 -8.10 9.86 -17.75
CA ASN A 99 -7.78 10.97 -18.65
C ASN A 99 -8.69 10.98 -19.90
N ASN A 100 -9.13 9.82 -20.39
CA ASN A 100 -9.92 9.73 -21.62
C ASN A 100 -10.84 8.50 -21.63
N ILE A 101 -12.07 8.73 -22.09
CA ILE A 101 -12.99 7.68 -22.54
C ILE A 101 -13.21 7.93 -24.03
N ASN A 102 -12.65 7.09 -24.88
CA ASN A 102 -12.87 7.20 -26.32
C ASN A 102 -13.76 6.07 -26.84
N LEU A 103 -15.00 6.43 -27.21
CA LEU A 103 -15.89 5.58 -28.00
C LEU A 103 -15.70 5.86 -29.50
N PHE A 104 -15.59 4.79 -30.29
CA PHE A 104 -15.49 4.93 -31.76
C PHE A 104 -16.78 5.53 -32.33
N ASP A 105 -16.64 6.39 -33.33
CA ASP A 105 -17.62 7.44 -33.72
C ASP A 105 -19.08 6.98 -33.84
N GLU A 106 -19.35 5.79 -34.39
CA GLU A 106 -20.72 5.26 -34.54
C GLU A 106 -21.41 4.91 -33.21
N LYS A 107 -20.63 4.82 -32.13
CA LYS A 107 -21.10 4.37 -30.81
C LYS A 107 -21.00 5.46 -29.75
N ALA A 108 -20.39 6.59 -30.03
CA ALA A 108 -20.16 7.63 -29.05
C ALA A 108 -21.42 8.40 -28.69
N ASN A 109 -21.81 8.36 -27.41
CA ASN A 109 -22.78 9.26 -26.82
C ASN A 109 -22.60 9.33 -25.30
N ILE A 110 -23.11 10.41 -24.71
CA ILE A 110 -23.00 10.70 -23.28
C ILE A 110 -23.65 9.61 -22.43
N SER A 111 -24.76 9.01 -22.88
CA SER A 111 -25.44 7.94 -22.13
C SER A 111 -24.55 6.71 -21.95
N LYS A 112 -23.71 6.36 -22.93
CA LYS A 112 -22.80 5.22 -22.84
C LYS A 112 -21.56 5.56 -22.04
N GLU A 113 -21.05 6.78 -22.16
CA GLU A 113 -19.95 7.26 -21.32
C GLU A 113 -20.34 7.24 -19.85
N LYS A 114 -21.58 7.62 -19.54
CA LYS A 114 -22.15 7.44 -18.20
C LYS A 114 -22.17 5.98 -17.75
N GLU A 115 -22.67 5.05 -18.59
CA GLU A 115 -22.66 3.61 -18.26
C GLU A 115 -21.23 3.10 -18.01
N ILE A 116 -20.24 3.59 -18.77
CA ILE A 116 -18.83 3.25 -18.59
C ILE A 116 -18.29 3.76 -17.26
N LEU A 117 -18.58 5.02 -16.91
CA LEU A 117 -18.21 5.61 -15.62
C LEU A 117 -18.84 4.85 -14.46
N ASP A 118 -20.11 4.46 -14.57
CA ASP A 118 -20.80 3.63 -13.57
C ASP A 118 -20.13 2.26 -13.40
N ILE A 119 -19.73 1.63 -14.51
CA ILE A 119 -18.97 0.36 -14.48
C ILE A 119 -17.61 0.57 -13.80
N LEU A 120 -16.89 1.66 -14.11
CA LEU A 120 -15.61 1.97 -13.46
C LEU A 120 -15.78 2.20 -11.95
N LEU A 121 -16.77 2.98 -11.54
CA LEU A 121 -17.08 3.23 -10.13
C LEU A 121 -17.46 1.93 -9.40
N SER A 122 -18.08 0.97 -10.07
CA SER A 122 -18.35 -0.35 -9.47
C SER A 122 -17.07 -1.14 -9.15
N LYS A 123 -15.97 -0.84 -9.85
CA LYS A 123 -14.66 -1.51 -9.71
C LYS A 123 -13.69 -0.76 -8.78
N TYR A 124 -13.81 0.56 -8.70
CA TYR A 124 -12.82 1.42 -8.06
C TYR A 124 -13.42 2.27 -6.94
N ASP A 125 -12.63 2.45 -5.88
CA ASP A 125 -13.08 3.15 -4.67
C ASP A 125 -13.07 4.67 -4.85
N LEU A 126 -12.13 5.19 -5.65
CA LEU A 126 -11.94 6.61 -5.89
C LEU A 126 -11.45 6.85 -7.33
N ILE A 127 -12.19 7.69 -8.05
CA ILE A 127 -11.86 8.10 -9.42
C ILE A 127 -11.72 9.63 -9.46
N VAL A 128 -10.68 10.08 -10.15
CA VAL A 128 -10.51 11.47 -10.58
C VAL A 128 -10.56 11.49 -12.10
N TYR A 129 -11.45 12.28 -12.67
CA TYR A 129 -11.71 12.33 -14.11
C TYR A 129 -11.45 13.71 -14.68
N THR A 130 -10.81 13.77 -15.84
CA THR A 130 -10.57 15.03 -16.56
C THR A 130 -11.62 15.22 -17.65
N ASN A 131 -12.50 16.21 -17.47
CA ASN A 131 -13.49 16.50 -18.50
C ASN A 131 -12.81 17.26 -19.65
N GLY A 132 -12.71 16.62 -20.82
CA GLY A 132 -12.21 17.25 -22.05
C GLY A 132 -10.69 17.49 -22.14
N SER A 133 -9.90 17.05 -21.16
CA SER A 133 -8.43 17.13 -21.20
C SER A 133 -7.83 15.74 -21.29
N THR A 134 -7.08 15.46 -22.34
CA THR A 134 -6.41 14.17 -22.56
C THR A 134 -4.90 14.36 -22.71
N GLU A 135 -4.15 13.26 -22.73
CA GLU A 135 -2.73 13.30 -23.03
C GLU A 135 -2.48 13.67 -24.49
N VAL A 136 -1.40 14.45 -24.73
CA VAL A 136 -1.03 14.90 -26.09
C VAL A 136 -0.61 13.73 -26.98
N PHE A 137 -0.10 12.66 -26.36
CA PHE A 137 0.30 11.41 -27.01
C PHE A 137 -0.81 10.35 -27.04
N ASP A 138 -2.04 10.67 -26.58
CA ASP A 138 -3.15 9.74 -26.71
C ASP A 138 -3.67 9.73 -28.15
N ASP A 139 -3.28 8.70 -28.91
CA ASP A 139 -3.74 8.44 -30.29
C ASP A 139 -5.27 8.30 -30.40
N TYR A 140 -5.97 8.13 -29.28
CA TYR A 140 -7.42 7.98 -29.19
C TYR A 140 -8.12 9.29 -28.80
N PHE A 141 -7.48 10.45 -28.98
CA PHE A 141 -8.13 11.73 -28.80
C PHE A 141 -9.20 11.99 -29.88
N ASN A 142 -10.47 12.01 -29.45
CA ASN A 142 -11.59 12.33 -30.31
C ASN A 142 -11.98 13.81 -30.14
N LYS A 143 -11.84 14.61 -31.20
CA LYS A 143 -12.26 16.02 -31.20
C LYS A 143 -13.78 16.11 -31.11
N ARG A 144 -14.30 16.47 -29.94
CA ARG A 144 -15.70 16.83 -29.70
C ARG A 144 -15.88 18.35 -29.77
N ASN A 145 -17.09 18.81 -30.08
CA ASN A 145 -17.42 20.24 -30.06
C ASN A 145 -17.64 20.74 -28.62
N GLU A 146 -17.60 22.05 -28.40
CA GLU A 146 -17.77 22.65 -27.06
C GLU A 146 -19.08 22.22 -26.38
N GLY A 147 -20.20 22.24 -27.13
CA GLY A 147 -21.51 21.84 -26.58
C GLY A 147 -21.58 20.39 -26.08
N TYR A 148 -20.73 19.49 -26.58
CA TYR A 148 -20.62 18.12 -26.05
C TYR A 148 -20.06 18.09 -24.64
N TRP A 149 -19.01 18.89 -24.38
CA TRP A 149 -18.35 18.91 -23.07
C TRP A 149 -19.22 19.55 -22.01
N ASP A 150 -20.03 20.55 -22.38
CA ASP A 150 -21.05 21.14 -21.51
C ASP A 150 -22.10 20.10 -21.11
N GLU A 151 -22.64 19.34 -22.07
CA GLU A 151 -23.60 18.27 -21.80
C GLU A 151 -22.98 17.15 -20.94
N HIS A 152 -21.71 16.83 -21.17
CA HIS A 152 -21.00 15.81 -20.40
C HIS A 152 -20.73 16.26 -18.96
N GLU A 153 -20.33 17.52 -18.76
CA GLU A 153 -20.20 18.13 -17.42
C GLU A 153 -21.53 18.09 -16.65
N GLN A 154 -22.64 18.49 -17.29
CA GLN A 154 -23.95 18.43 -16.66
C GLN A 154 -24.32 16.99 -16.26
N MET A 155 -23.97 16.00 -17.08
CA MET A 155 -24.18 14.59 -16.75
C MET A 155 -23.37 14.15 -15.51
N LEU A 156 -22.11 14.57 -15.39
CA LEU A 156 -21.25 14.29 -14.23
C LEU A 156 -21.84 14.91 -12.95
N LEU A 157 -22.21 16.19 -13.00
CA LEU A 157 -22.79 16.91 -11.88
C LEU A 157 -24.12 16.29 -11.42
N VAL A 158 -25.03 15.97 -12.35
CA VAL A 158 -26.31 15.31 -12.04
C VAL A 158 -26.09 13.89 -11.46
N SER A 159 -25.01 13.23 -11.85
CA SER A 159 -24.60 11.92 -11.30
C SER A 159 -23.83 12.05 -9.97
N GLY A 160 -23.73 13.27 -9.43
CA GLY A 160 -23.16 13.60 -8.14
C GLY A 160 -21.64 13.54 -8.08
N TRP A 161 -20.95 13.73 -9.21
CA TRP A 161 -19.51 13.97 -9.21
C TRP A 161 -19.23 15.36 -8.65
N GLU A 162 -18.18 15.49 -7.86
CA GLU A 162 -17.74 16.77 -7.30
C GLU A 162 -16.70 17.40 -8.23
N CYS A 163 -16.89 18.67 -8.59
CA CYS A 163 -15.95 19.38 -9.47
C CYS A 163 -14.96 20.20 -8.64
N ASP A 164 -13.67 20.02 -8.91
CA ASP A 164 -12.62 20.95 -8.52
C ASP A 164 -12.41 21.95 -9.67
N GLU A 165 -12.99 23.13 -9.54
CA GLU A 165 -12.93 24.19 -10.55
C GLU A 165 -11.50 24.69 -10.82
N GLY A 166 -10.57 24.51 -9.87
CA GLY A 166 -9.18 24.95 -10.01
C GLY A 166 -8.40 24.14 -11.04
N TYR A 167 -8.71 22.85 -11.16
CA TYR A 167 -8.04 21.92 -12.06
C TYR A 167 -8.95 21.31 -13.13
N ASN A 168 -10.25 21.62 -13.11
CA ASN A 168 -11.27 21.03 -13.97
C ASN A 168 -11.31 19.48 -13.85
N PHE A 169 -11.16 19.01 -12.62
CA PHE A 169 -11.22 17.59 -12.28
C PHE A 169 -12.54 17.25 -11.60
N PHE A 170 -13.11 16.12 -12.01
CA PHE A 170 -14.31 15.56 -11.40
C PHE A 170 -13.93 14.38 -10.52
N ILE A 171 -14.38 14.40 -9.27
CA ILE A 171 -14.02 13.42 -8.25
C ILE A 171 -15.27 12.65 -7.85
N LYS A 172 -15.13 11.33 -7.72
CA LYS A 172 -16.21 10.49 -7.20
C LYS A 172 -15.67 9.32 -6.40
N GLU A 173 -16.26 9.15 -5.22
CA GLU A 173 -16.04 8.02 -4.33
C GLU A 173 -17.15 6.97 -4.49
N ASN A 174 -16.78 5.69 -4.47
CA ASN A 174 -17.74 4.61 -4.41
C ASN A 174 -18.22 4.41 -2.96
N THR A 175 -19.29 5.11 -2.60
CA THR A 175 -19.94 5.03 -1.28
C THR A 175 -20.60 3.67 -1.01
N GLY A 176 -20.75 2.79 -2.02
CA GLY A 176 -21.41 1.49 -1.93
C GLY A 176 -20.53 0.31 -1.47
N LYS A 177 -19.21 0.50 -1.36
CA LYS A 177 -18.25 -0.52 -0.87
C LYS A 177 -17.50 -0.06 0.38
N SER A 178 -18.18 0.51 1.36
CA SER A 178 -17.60 0.66 2.70
C SER A 178 -17.55 -0.70 3.41
N LYS A 179 -16.50 -1.50 3.10
CA LYS A 179 -16.00 -2.60 3.96
C LYS A 179 -14.51 -2.46 4.26
N ARG A 180 -14.00 -1.24 4.23
CA ARG A 180 -12.82 -0.84 5.00
C ARG A 180 -13.19 0.38 5.81
N LYS A 181 -13.78 0.15 6.99
CA LYS A 181 -13.50 1.06 8.09
C LYS A 181 -12.01 0.85 8.38
N SER A 182 -11.17 1.73 7.84
CA SER A 182 -9.97 2.12 8.55
C SER A 182 -10.45 2.59 9.92
N THR A 183 -10.13 1.85 10.98
CA THR A 183 -10.35 2.27 12.37
C THR A 183 -9.30 3.27 12.84
N ILE A 184 -8.48 3.80 11.93
CA ILE A 184 -7.58 4.90 12.22
C ILE A 184 -8.43 6.17 12.37
N SER A 185 -8.90 6.42 13.60
CA SER A 185 -9.30 7.76 14.00
C SER A 185 -8.01 8.54 14.19
N PRO A 186 -7.71 9.58 13.39
CA PRO A 186 -6.55 10.43 13.65
C PRO A 186 -6.75 11.06 15.02
N THR A 187 -5.90 10.71 15.98
CA THR A 187 -5.89 11.41 17.26
C THR A 187 -5.40 12.86 17.03
N PRO A 188 -5.90 13.85 17.79
CA PRO A 188 -5.73 15.28 17.46
C PRO A 188 -4.30 15.84 17.56
N ASP A 189 -3.30 15.00 17.83
CA ASP A 189 -1.89 15.38 17.92
C ASP A 189 -1.08 15.03 16.65
N ASP A 190 -1.71 14.41 15.63
CA ASP A 190 -1.08 14.15 14.33
C ASP A 190 -1.10 15.42 13.46
N SER A 191 -0.26 16.38 13.82
CA SER A 191 0.23 17.38 12.87
C SER A 191 1.00 16.67 11.74
N ALA A 192 1.13 17.33 10.59
CA ALA A 192 1.74 16.83 9.34
C ALA A 192 3.24 16.38 9.41
N GLU A 193 3.77 16.05 10.59
CA GLU A 193 5.18 15.77 10.89
C GLU A 193 5.49 14.29 11.25
N ASN A 194 4.53 13.37 11.18
CA ASN A 194 4.75 11.92 11.41
C ASN A 194 4.08 11.05 10.33
N THR A 195 4.84 10.60 9.32
CA THR A 195 4.41 9.50 8.43
C THR A 195 4.16 8.25 9.28
N PRO A 196 2.99 7.58 9.24
CA PRO A 196 2.80 6.31 9.94
C PRO A 196 3.86 5.27 9.56
N LEU A 197 4.31 4.49 10.54
CA LEU A 197 5.46 3.59 10.41
C LEU A 197 5.30 2.61 9.25
N GLU A 198 4.10 2.07 9.06
CA GLU A 198 3.80 1.16 7.94
C GLU A 198 4.12 1.79 6.58
N PHE A 199 3.73 3.05 6.38
CA PHE A 199 3.97 3.74 5.11
C PHE A 199 5.45 4.01 4.91
N TRP A 200 6.15 4.41 5.96
CA TRP A 200 7.59 4.63 5.90
C TRP A 200 8.32 3.34 5.51
N VAL A 201 7.99 2.20 6.14
CA VAL A 201 8.57 0.90 5.79
C VAL A 201 8.26 0.50 4.36
N LYS A 202 7.00 0.62 3.94
CA LYS A 202 6.59 0.30 2.56
C LYS A 202 7.32 1.14 1.52
N SER A 203 7.61 2.41 1.83
CA SER A 203 8.36 3.31 0.94
C SER A 203 9.82 2.92 0.74
N LYS A 204 10.43 2.22 1.70
CA LYS A 204 11.80 1.69 1.54
C LYS A 204 11.86 0.46 0.64
N GLY A 205 10.72 -0.20 0.41
CA GLY A 205 10.61 -1.42 -0.39
C GLY A 205 11.03 -2.70 0.34
N LEU A 206 10.62 -3.85 -0.23
CA LEU A 206 10.92 -5.17 0.35
C LEU A 206 12.42 -5.51 0.32
N ASP A 207 13.17 -5.01 -0.67
CA ASP A 207 14.62 -5.23 -0.75
C ASP A 207 15.37 -4.59 0.43
N TRP A 208 14.92 -3.40 0.86
CA TRP A 208 15.45 -2.77 2.06
C TRP A 208 15.14 -3.60 3.30
N LEU A 209 13.89 -4.07 3.45
CA LEU A 209 13.48 -4.86 4.61
C LEU A 209 14.24 -6.20 4.68
N ASN A 210 14.43 -6.87 3.54
CA ASN A 210 15.22 -8.10 3.42
C ASN A 210 16.70 -7.84 3.74
N THR A 211 17.28 -6.73 3.25
CA THR A 211 18.65 -6.33 3.58
C THR A 211 18.82 -6.02 5.07
N LEU A 212 17.83 -5.36 5.67
CA LEU A 212 17.81 -5.05 7.09
C LEU A 212 17.73 -6.33 7.94
N TRP A 213 16.94 -7.32 7.50
CA TRP A 213 16.87 -8.63 8.12
C TRP A 213 18.19 -9.40 8.05
N ASP A 214 18.81 -9.45 6.87
CA ASP A 214 20.12 -10.06 6.68
C ASP A 214 21.17 -9.48 7.64
N ASN A 215 21.14 -8.16 7.83
CA ASN A 215 22.02 -7.47 8.77
C ASN A 215 21.65 -7.75 10.22
N THR A 216 20.35 -7.89 10.51
CA THR A 216 19.83 -8.19 11.86
C THR A 216 20.28 -9.56 12.31
N ILE A 217 20.10 -10.59 11.48
CA ILE A 217 20.46 -11.96 11.84
C ILE A 217 21.98 -12.17 11.92
N LYS A 218 22.79 -11.34 11.24
CA LYS A 218 24.27 -11.37 11.31
C LYS A 218 24.83 -10.51 12.45
N HIS A 219 23.99 -9.81 13.21
CA HIS A 219 24.45 -8.94 14.29
C HIS A 219 25.06 -9.77 15.43
N SER A 220 26.24 -9.35 15.94
CA SER A 220 27.02 -10.09 16.95
C SER A 220 26.28 -10.38 18.26
N ARG A 221 25.23 -9.59 18.56
CA ARG A 221 24.33 -9.84 19.71
C ARG A 221 23.74 -11.26 19.69
N PHE A 222 23.55 -11.84 18.50
CA PHE A 222 22.93 -13.14 18.32
C PHE A 222 23.93 -14.30 18.24
N ASP A 223 25.22 -14.08 18.49
CA ASP A 223 26.23 -15.17 18.45
C ASP A 223 25.87 -16.32 19.41
N LYS A 224 25.35 -15.99 20.60
CA LYS A 224 24.88 -16.99 21.58
C LYS A 224 23.63 -17.72 21.11
N ASP A 225 22.68 -17.00 20.52
CA ASP A 225 21.43 -17.58 20.03
C ASP A 225 21.67 -18.47 18.81
N TRP A 226 22.54 -18.06 17.89
CA TRP A 226 23.03 -18.92 16.81
C TRP A 226 23.73 -20.18 17.31
N LYS A 227 24.51 -20.09 18.39
CA LYS A 227 25.13 -21.26 19.00
C LYS A 227 24.08 -22.22 19.58
N LYS A 228 23.12 -21.70 20.36
CA LYS A 228 22.00 -22.49 20.90
C LYS A 228 21.18 -23.15 19.80
N LEU A 229 20.88 -22.42 18.73
CA LEU A 229 20.15 -22.92 17.56
C LEU A 229 20.90 -24.06 16.85
N LYS A 230 22.23 -23.96 16.73
CA LYS A 230 23.06 -25.03 16.16
C LYS A 230 23.13 -26.26 17.08
N ASP A 231 23.19 -26.04 18.39
CA ASP A 231 23.17 -27.11 19.39
C ASP A 231 21.80 -27.82 19.41
N PHE A 232 20.71 -27.10 19.15
CA PHE A 232 19.36 -27.63 18.96
C PHE A 232 19.20 -28.46 17.66
N GLU A 233 19.99 -28.16 16.62
CA GLU A 233 20.06 -28.97 15.39
C GLU A 233 20.94 -30.22 15.50
N SER A 234 21.56 -30.46 16.67
CA SER A 234 22.35 -31.65 16.91
C SER A 234 21.46 -32.91 16.84
N PRO A 235 21.88 -33.99 16.13
CA PRO A 235 21.10 -35.21 15.98
C PRO A 235 20.75 -35.93 17.30
N ASN A 236 21.32 -35.50 18.42
CA ASN A 236 21.12 -36.07 19.75
C ASN A 236 20.09 -35.31 20.61
N TYR A 237 19.46 -34.24 20.10
CA TYR A 237 18.46 -33.49 20.85
C TYR A 237 17.09 -34.20 20.79
N ASP A 238 16.70 -34.84 21.90
CA ASP A 238 15.42 -35.56 22.01
C ASP A 238 14.28 -34.57 22.26
N PHE A 239 13.33 -34.53 21.31
CA PHE A 239 12.24 -33.56 21.29
C PHE A 239 11.12 -33.83 22.29
N GLY A 240 11.22 -34.87 23.14
CA GLY A 240 10.23 -35.12 24.17
C GLY A 240 8.81 -35.24 23.62
N VAL A 241 8.49 -36.41 23.04
CA VAL A 241 7.13 -36.92 22.81
C VAL A 241 6.24 -36.14 21.82
N GLY A 242 5.97 -36.76 20.65
CA GLY A 242 4.59 -36.85 20.15
C GLY A 242 4.11 -35.91 19.03
N SER A 243 4.75 -35.90 17.86
CA SER A 243 4.05 -36.05 16.55
C SER A 243 5.02 -35.94 15.36
N PRO A 244 4.96 -36.88 14.40
CA PRO A 244 5.68 -36.79 13.14
C PRO A 244 4.84 -35.99 12.13
N GLY A 245 5.02 -34.68 12.09
CA GLY A 245 4.44 -33.80 11.08
C GLY A 245 5.22 -32.50 10.99
N ASN A 246 5.70 -32.16 9.79
CA ASN A 246 6.36 -30.91 9.37
C ASN A 246 6.86 -29.98 10.49
N LYS A 247 7.96 -30.37 11.16
CA LYS A 247 8.66 -29.46 12.07
C LYS A 247 9.40 -28.42 11.25
N VAL A 248 8.87 -27.21 11.19
CA VAL A 248 9.64 -26.05 10.70
C VAL A 248 10.86 -25.92 11.59
N ARG A 249 12.05 -25.81 10.98
CA ARG A 249 13.30 -25.67 11.74
C ARG A 249 13.61 -24.20 11.95
N PRO A 250 13.93 -23.74 13.18
CA PRO A 250 14.20 -22.33 13.45
C PRO A 250 15.30 -21.74 12.55
N ILE A 251 16.42 -22.46 12.37
CA ILE A 251 17.53 -22.00 11.53
C ILE A 251 17.09 -21.84 10.07
N ASN A 252 16.30 -22.78 9.54
CA ASN A 252 15.82 -22.72 8.17
C ASN A 252 14.81 -21.59 7.99
N PHE A 253 13.90 -21.41 8.95
CA PHE A 253 12.95 -20.32 8.96
C PHE A 253 13.67 -18.98 8.91
N ILE A 254 14.62 -18.73 9.82
CA ILE A 254 15.40 -17.48 9.85
C ILE A 254 16.10 -17.21 8.50
N LYS A 255 16.68 -18.24 7.88
CA LYS A 255 17.49 -18.09 6.67
C LYS A 255 16.71 -18.01 5.35
N LYS A 256 15.47 -18.49 5.32
CA LYS A 256 14.69 -18.64 4.09
C LYS A 256 13.34 -17.94 4.14
N VAL A 257 13.02 -17.25 5.23
CA VAL A 257 11.82 -16.43 5.33
C VAL A 257 11.93 -15.28 4.32
N GLU A 258 10.89 -15.09 3.52
CA GLU A 258 10.79 -14.01 2.55
C GLU A 258 9.68 -13.06 2.99
N PHE A 259 9.99 -11.77 3.10
CA PHE A 259 8.97 -10.80 3.51
C PHE A 259 8.10 -10.37 2.34
N VAL A 260 6.80 -10.30 2.61
CA VAL A 260 5.76 -10.00 1.62
C VAL A 260 5.12 -8.65 1.90
N GLU A 261 4.84 -8.33 3.16
CA GLU A 261 4.18 -7.08 3.53
C GLU A 261 4.52 -6.67 4.98
N PHE A 262 4.47 -5.37 5.25
CA PHE A 262 4.51 -4.80 6.59
C PHE A 262 3.15 -4.18 6.92
N LEU A 263 2.70 -4.32 8.17
CA LEU A 263 1.38 -3.89 8.64
C LEU A 263 1.55 -3.12 9.96
N GLN A 264 0.75 -2.09 10.19
CA GLN A 264 0.63 -1.41 11.48
C GLN A 264 -0.80 -1.56 11.99
N TYR A 265 -0.95 -1.95 13.26
CA TYR A 265 -2.24 -2.15 13.89
C TYR A 265 -2.52 -1.05 14.92
N ASP A 266 -3.80 -0.80 15.17
CA ASP A 266 -4.22 -0.02 16.32
C ASP A 266 -3.77 -0.75 17.60
N SER A 267 -3.18 -0.02 18.55
CA SER A 267 -2.71 -0.56 19.84
C SER A 267 -3.84 -1.16 20.70
N GLU A 268 -5.09 -1.04 20.27
CA GLU A 268 -6.28 -1.55 20.95
C GLU A 268 -6.75 -2.94 20.44
N SER A 269 -6.01 -3.58 19.54
CA SER A 269 -6.42 -4.87 18.96
C SER A 269 -6.14 -6.07 19.88
N GLY A 270 -7.06 -6.31 20.83
CA GLY A 270 -7.56 -7.67 21.08
C GLY A 270 -7.13 -8.41 22.35
N TYR A 271 -6.11 -7.97 23.10
CA TYR A 271 -5.66 -8.67 24.32
C TYR A 271 -5.34 -7.79 25.53
N VAL A 272 -5.57 -6.48 25.44
CA VAL A 272 -5.16 -5.55 26.49
C VAL A 272 -6.18 -5.58 27.63
N CYS A 273 -5.81 -6.20 28.76
CA CYS A 273 -6.41 -5.91 30.05
C CYS A 273 -6.33 -4.39 30.27
N GLU A 274 -7.47 -3.72 30.34
CA GLU A 274 -7.66 -2.29 30.70
C GLU A 274 -6.37 -1.45 30.65
N ALA A 275 -5.96 -1.07 29.43
CA ALA A 275 -4.81 -0.20 29.25
C ALA A 275 -4.98 1.06 30.12
N PRO A 276 -3.98 1.45 30.93
CA PRO A 276 -4.08 2.65 31.74
C PRO A 276 -4.33 3.89 30.85
N PRO A 277 -5.02 4.94 31.33
CA PRO A 277 -5.34 6.15 30.55
C PRO A 277 -4.11 6.90 29.97
N HIS A 278 -2.91 6.54 30.41
CA HIS A 278 -1.62 7.07 29.95
C HIS A 278 -0.92 6.19 28.88
N ALA A 279 -1.54 5.09 28.44
CA ALA A 279 -0.99 4.16 27.44
C ALA A 279 -1.03 4.70 25.99
N LYS A 280 -0.71 5.99 25.80
CA LYS A 280 -0.54 6.56 24.47
C LYS A 280 0.84 6.20 23.91
N GLY A 281 0.89 5.76 22.66
CA GLY A 281 2.14 5.52 21.93
C GLY A 281 2.71 4.09 22.03
N LEU A 282 1.91 3.11 22.45
CA LEU A 282 2.28 1.70 22.34
C LEU A 282 2.31 1.27 20.88
N ARG A 283 3.29 0.43 20.56
CA ARG A 283 3.53 -0.08 19.22
C ARG A 283 2.78 -1.38 18.97
N SER A 284 2.28 -1.55 17.76
CA SER A 284 1.69 -2.81 17.29
C SER A 284 1.88 -2.92 15.78
N GLU A 285 2.69 -3.89 15.34
CA GLU A 285 3.18 -4.01 13.97
C GLU A 285 3.25 -5.47 13.52
N GLY A 286 3.03 -5.74 12.23
CA GLY A 286 3.08 -7.08 11.64
C GLY A 286 4.00 -7.14 10.44
N ILE A 287 4.70 -8.27 10.27
CA ILE A 287 5.37 -8.63 9.02
C ILE A 287 4.70 -9.89 8.48
N VAL A 288 4.12 -9.80 7.28
CA VAL A 288 3.66 -10.98 6.53
C VAL A 288 4.85 -11.55 5.80
N ALA A 289 5.06 -12.86 5.96
CA ALA A 289 6.22 -13.54 5.40
C ALA A 289 5.84 -14.90 4.79
N GLN A 290 6.56 -15.30 3.75
CA GLN A 290 6.42 -16.58 3.09
C GLN A 290 7.56 -17.52 3.50
N TYR A 291 7.21 -18.78 3.80
CA TYR A 291 8.17 -19.85 4.05
C TYR A 291 7.61 -21.20 3.58
N GLU A 292 8.36 -21.91 2.72
CA GLU A 292 7.98 -23.22 2.18
C GLU A 292 6.56 -23.27 1.56
N GLY A 293 6.14 -22.17 0.93
CA GLY A 293 4.83 -22.06 0.26
C GLY A 293 3.69 -21.61 1.18
N GLU A 294 3.92 -21.53 2.48
CA GLU A 294 2.96 -21.06 3.48
C GLU A 294 3.19 -19.58 3.82
N LEU A 295 2.10 -18.87 4.14
CA LEU A 295 2.16 -17.49 4.60
C LEU A 295 1.97 -17.42 6.11
N TYR A 296 2.86 -16.69 6.75
CA TYR A 296 2.90 -16.42 8.17
C TYR A 296 2.75 -14.93 8.43
N VAL A 297 2.26 -14.58 9.60
CA VAL A 297 2.48 -13.27 10.20
C VAL A 297 3.45 -13.40 11.37
N ILE A 298 4.33 -12.42 11.50
CA ILE A 298 5.04 -12.14 12.74
C ILE A 298 4.46 -10.84 13.30
N HIS A 299 3.78 -10.91 14.44
CA HIS A 299 3.12 -9.77 15.07
C HIS A 299 3.89 -9.33 16.31
N PHE A 300 4.34 -8.09 16.32
CA PHE A 300 4.99 -7.41 17.44
C PHE A 300 4.00 -6.46 18.11
N TRP A 301 4.01 -6.40 19.44
CA TRP A 301 3.29 -5.36 20.17
C TRP A 301 3.98 -5.01 21.49
N GLN A 302 3.62 -3.86 22.03
CA GLN A 302 4.04 -3.39 23.34
C GLN A 302 2.85 -3.33 24.30
N ASP A 303 3.08 -3.72 25.56
CA ASP A 303 2.09 -3.62 26.62
C ASP A 303 2.75 -3.25 27.97
N TYR A 304 1.95 -2.77 28.93
CA TYR A 304 2.43 -2.47 30.27
C TYR A 304 2.39 -3.72 31.16
N MET A 305 3.54 -4.07 31.73
CA MET A 305 3.68 -5.08 32.77
C MET A 305 4.28 -4.41 34.00
N ASP A 306 3.53 -4.32 35.10
CA ASP A 306 3.99 -3.73 36.37
C ASP A 306 4.63 -2.34 36.21
N GLU A 307 3.98 -1.44 35.44
CA GLU A 307 4.42 -0.07 35.11
C GLU A 307 5.59 0.03 34.10
N GLU A 308 6.13 -1.09 33.61
CA GLU A 308 7.16 -1.11 32.56
C GLU A 308 6.59 -1.50 31.18
N ILE A 309 7.08 -0.88 30.11
CA ILE A 309 6.73 -1.30 28.74
C ILE A 309 7.50 -2.57 28.40
N SER A 310 6.76 -3.64 28.16
CA SER A 310 7.26 -4.93 27.70
C SER A 310 7.00 -5.10 26.20
N GLU A 311 7.89 -5.81 25.53
CA GLU A 311 7.83 -6.11 24.10
C GLU A 311 7.49 -7.58 23.89
N PHE A 312 6.54 -7.85 23.00
CA PHE A 312 6.06 -9.18 22.71
C PHE A 312 6.08 -9.44 21.21
N VAL A 313 6.25 -10.71 20.85
CA VAL A 313 6.13 -11.17 19.47
C VAL A 313 5.38 -12.49 19.42
N SER A 314 4.47 -12.62 18.47
CA SER A 314 3.71 -13.82 18.20
C SER A 314 3.79 -14.18 16.72
N PHE A 315 3.54 -15.44 16.42
CA PHE A 315 3.59 -16.00 15.07
C PHE A 315 2.26 -16.70 14.81
N GLY A 316 1.77 -16.63 13.58
CA GLY A 316 0.56 -17.32 13.17
C GLY A 316 0.44 -17.45 11.67
N HIS A 317 -0.47 -18.30 11.20
CA HIS A 317 -0.76 -18.42 9.78
C HIS A 317 -1.55 -17.21 9.28
N TYR A 318 -1.17 -16.70 8.11
CA TYR A 318 -1.85 -15.59 7.47
C TYR A 318 -2.95 -16.06 6.52
N ASN A 319 -4.20 -15.71 6.82
CA ASN A 319 -5.31 -15.98 5.91
C ASN A 319 -5.51 -14.81 4.95
N LEU A 320 -5.05 -14.98 3.71
CA LEU A 320 -5.18 -13.99 2.62
C LEU A 320 -6.63 -13.57 2.34
N GLU A 321 -7.58 -14.50 2.37
CA GLU A 321 -8.98 -14.23 1.99
C GLU A 321 -9.71 -13.39 3.04
N LYS A 322 -9.38 -13.62 4.32
CA LYS A 322 -10.01 -12.93 5.45
C LYS A 322 -9.20 -11.74 5.95
N ASN A 323 -7.93 -11.62 5.52
CA ASN A 323 -6.98 -10.64 6.03
C ASN A 323 -6.85 -10.72 7.56
N THR A 324 -6.88 -11.95 8.09
CA THR A 324 -6.86 -12.26 9.52
C THR A 324 -5.74 -13.23 9.83
N PHE A 325 -5.18 -13.09 11.02
CA PHE A 325 -4.20 -14.01 11.58
C PHE A 325 -4.93 -15.10 12.35
N ILE A 326 -4.59 -16.35 12.07
CA ILE A 326 -5.04 -17.47 12.87
C ILE A 326 -3.86 -17.83 13.76
N PHE A 327 -3.94 -17.39 15.01
CA PHE A 327 -3.10 -17.93 16.08
C PHE A 327 -3.73 -19.26 16.47
N ASP A 328 -3.37 -20.33 15.77
CA ASP A 328 -3.64 -21.65 16.32
C ASP A 328 -2.83 -21.71 17.62
N GLY A 329 -3.50 -21.98 18.75
CA GLY A 329 -2.93 -21.79 20.09
C GLY A 329 -1.70 -22.65 20.38
N ASP A 330 -1.46 -22.96 21.66
CA ASP A 330 -0.41 -23.88 22.12
C ASP A 330 -0.64 -25.35 21.65
N THR A 331 -1.12 -25.56 20.43
CA THR A 331 -1.29 -26.85 19.77
C THR A 331 -0.59 -26.88 18.41
N GLU A 332 -0.12 -25.75 17.89
CA GLU A 332 0.56 -25.67 16.60
C GLU A 332 2.05 -26.04 16.72
N PRO A 333 2.57 -27.01 15.95
CA PRO A 333 3.97 -27.43 16.02
C PRO A 333 4.96 -26.27 15.83
N PHE A 334 4.64 -25.28 14.99
CA PHE A 334 5.48 -24.11 14.75
C PHE A 334 5.72 -23.30 16.02
N ASN A 335 4.68 -23.07 16.82
CA ASN A 335 4.78 -22.29 18.04
C ASN A 335 5.65 -22.98 19.11
N PHE A 336 5.60 -24.31 19.18
CA PHE A 336 6.45 -25.09 20.07
C PHE A 336 7.90 -25.23 19.62
N THR A 337 8.14 -25.44 18.31
CA THR A 337 9.47 -25.78 17.82
C THR A 337 10.27 -24.58 17.34
N THR A 338 9.60 -23.47 17.00
CA THR A 338 10.21 -22.38 16.22
C THR A 338 10.03 -21.00 16.84
N ALA A 339 8.78 -20.61 17.17
CA ALA A 339 8.47 -19.23 17.57
C ALA A 339 9.36 -18.70 18.72
N SER A 340 9.49 -19.47 19.80
CA SER A 340 10.30 -19.08 20.97
C SER A 340 11.80 -18.93 20.67
N TRP A 341 12.32 -19.67 19.69
CA TRP A 341 13.73 -19.64 19.31
C TRP A 341 14.08 -18.47 18.40
N VAL A 342 13.11 -17.95 17.65
CA VAL A 342 13.32 -16.89 16.66
C VAL A 342 12.79 -15.52 17.11
N ALA A 343 11.98 -15.48 18.18
CA ALA A 343 11.35 -14.28 18.72
C ALA A 343 12.29 -13.08 18.87
N GLU A 344 13.44 -13.28 19.53
CA GLU A 344 14.43 -12.22 19.79
C GLU A 344 14.99 -11.59 18.51
N PHE A 345 15.10 -12.35 17.40
CA PHE A 345 15.54 -11.82 16.12
C PHE A 345 14.51 -10.83 15.56
N PHE A 346 13.23 -11.18 15.64
CA PHE A 346 12.15 -10.36 15.12
C PHE A 346 11.88 -9.13 16.00
N ILE A 347 11.90 -9.26 17.34
CA ILE A 347 11.86 -8.11 18.25
C ILE A 347 12.96 -7.11 17.88
N HIS A 348 14.19 -7.58 17.65
CA HIS A 348 15.27 -6.70 17.23
C HIS A 348 15.06 -6.08 15.85
N LEU A 349 14.50 -6.82 14.89
CA LEU A 349 14.17 -6.31 13.56
C LEU A 349 13.16 -5.15 13.67
N PHE A 350 12.03 -5.35 14.36
CA PHE A 350 11.02 -4.30 14.58
C PHE A 350 11.62 -3.07 15.26
N ASN A 351 12.47 -3.27 16.27
CA ASN A 351 13.15 -2.17 16.94
C ASN A 351 14.15 -1.44 16.04
N ARG A 352 14.87 -2.14 15.17
CA ARG A 352 15.74 -1.48 14.17
C ARG A 352 14.93 -0.66 13.17
N ILE A 353 13.86 -1.23 12.63
CA ILE A 353 12.92 -0.54 11.73
C ILE A 353 12.45 0.77 12.38
N TYR A 354 11.94 0.69 13.61
CA TYR A 354 11.42 1.83 14.31
C TYR A 354 12.50 2.86 14.68
N ASN A 355 13.71 2.41 15.03
CA ASN A 355 14.84 3.30 15.31
C ASN A 355 15.32 4.02 14.05
N GLU A 356 15.38 3.36 12.90
CA GLU A 356 15.71 4.02 11.63
C GLU A 356 14.63 5.03 11.23
N TYR A 357 13.36 4.68 11.44
CA TYR A 357 12.24 5.62 11.28
C TYR A 357 12.38 6.87 12.18
N LYS A 358 12.67 6.69 13.47
CA LYS A 358 12.85 7.79 14.43
C LYS A 358 14.07 8.66 14.15
N ASN A 359 15.17 8.04 13.72
CA ASN A 359 16.44 8.72 13.51
C ASN A 359 16.59 9.26 12.08
N GLN A 360 15.63 9.02 11.19
CA GLN A 360 15.65 9.66 9.89
C GLN A 360 15.59 11.19 10.08
N PRO A 361 16.52 11.94 9.50
CA PRO A 361 16.53 13.39 9.61
C PRO A 361 15.17 13.97 9.20
N LYS A 362 14.44 14.55 10.16
CA LYS A 362 13.26 15.40 9.91
C LYS A 362 13.77 16.74 9.35
N ILE A 363 14.28 16.75 8.12
CA ILE A 363 14.98 17.92 7.58
C ILE A 363 13.97 19.03 7.27
N LYS A 364 14.02 20.09 8.09
CA LYS A 364 13.43 21.40 7.80
C LYS A 364 14.40 22.35 7.07
N ASP A 365 15.67 21.97 6.90
CA ASP A 365 16.71 22.81 6.28
C ASP A 365 17.75 21.96 5.52
N ASN A 366 17.71 21.95 4.18
CA ASN A 366 18.85 21.92 3.24
C ASN A 366 18.48 21.35 1.86
N VAL A 367 17.88 22.17 0.98
CA VAL A 367 17.98 21.98 -0.49
C VAL A 367 18.15 23.35 -1.20
N ILE A 368 19.02 24.22 -0.67
CA ILE A 368 19.44 25.45 -1.40
C ILE A 368 20.94 25.42 -1.77
N SER A 369 21.73 24.42 -1.36
CA SER A 369 23.19 24.45 -1.61
C SER A 369 23.73 23.51 -2.70
N LEU A 370 22.89 22.76 -3.43
CA LEU A 370 23.40 21.84 -4.47
C LEU A 370 23.32 22.36 -5.92
N TYR A 371 22.85 23.58 -6.16
CA TYR A 371 22.97 24.21 -7.48
C TYR A 371 23.37 25.70 -7.37
N ARG A 372 24.68 25.91 -7.34
CA ARG A 372 25.35 27.10 -7.90
C ARG A 372 26.38 26.66 -8.91
#